data_AF-A0A954MQ60-F1
#
_entry.id   AF-A0A954MQ60-F1
#
_cell.length_a   1.000
_cell.length_b   1.000
_cell.length_c   1.000
_cell.angle_alpha   90.00
_cell.angle_beta   90.00
_cell.angle_gamma   90.00
#
_symmetry.space_group_name_H-M   'P 1'
#
loop_
_entity.id
_entity.type
_entity.pdbx_description
1 polymer ?
#
loop_
_entity_poly.entity_id
_entity_poly.type
_entity_poly.pdbx_seq_one_letter_code
_entity_poly.pdbx_strand_id
1 'polypeptide(L)'
;MTLAHAWMVRAFVRHSNEVEDFPELHEIGRAVFDLARALETRVDDPPGYLRMLSKKLAKFRLAVEQFATDAPKASSHTNFAMAVISIKGCVTELEAIVAASR
;
A
#
# COMPACT_ATOMS: atom_id res chain seq x y z
N MET A 1 4.76 -6.47 10.52
CA MET A 1 4.55 -5.02 10.71
C MET A 1 4.21 -4.29 9.42
N THR A 2 4.68 -4.77 8.27
CA THR A 2 4.49 -4.19 6.92
C THR A 2 3.05 -3.79 6.56
N LEU A 3 2.07 -4.70 6.71
CA LEU A 3 0.67 -4.37 6.42
C LEU A 3 0.05 -3.37 7.39
N ALA A 4 0.55 -3.29 8.64
CA ALA A 4 0.09 -2.28 9.60
C ALA A 4 0.55 -0.88 9.17
N HIS A 5 1.78 -0.74 8.66
CA HIS A 5 2.26 0.53 8.10
C HIS A 5 1.48 0.93 6.84
N ALA A 6 1.15 -0.04 5.97
CA ALA A 6 0.29 0.21 4.83
C ALA A 6 -1.12 0.68 5.25
N TRP A 7 -1.68 0.07 6.31
CA TRP A 7 -2.96 0.48 6.88
C TRP A 7 -2.92 1.87 7.51
N MET A 8 -1.81 2.23 8.16
CA MET A 8 -1.60 3.58 8.70
C MET A 8 -1.60 4.64 7.59
N VAL A 9 -0.92 4.39 6.46
CA VAL A 9 -0.96 5.29 5.28
C VAL A 9 -2.38 5.42 4.73
N ARG A 10 -3.12 4.29 4.61
CA ARG A 10 -4.54 4.32 4.21
C ARG A 10 -5.37 5.20 5.16
N ALA A 11 -5.20 5.06 6.47
CA ALA A 11 -5.93 5.84 7.44
C ALA A 11 -5.57 7.33 7.36
N PHE A 12 -4.29 7.66 7.19
CA PHE A 12 -3.82 9.03 6.99
C PHE A 12 -4.48 9.68 5.77
N VAL A 13 -4.36 9.07 4.58
CA VAL A 13 -4.90 9.61 3.33
C VAL A 13 -6.42 9.75 3.36
N ARG A 14 -7.12 8.82 4.03
CA ARG A 14 -8.59 8.91 4.16
C ARG A 14 -9.07 10.13 4.94
N HIS A 15 -8.26 10.63 5.87
CA HIS A 15 -8.64 11.74 6.75
C HIS A 15 -7.86 13.03 6.43
N SER A 16 -7.06 13.06 5.36
CA SER A 16 -6.42 14.28 4.88
C SER A 16 -7.44 15.12 4.12
N ASN A 17 -7.50 16.43 4.38
CA ASN A 17 -8.37 17.35 3.65
C ASN A 17 -8.04 17.38 2.16
N GLU A 18 -6.77 17.17 1.81
CA GLU A 18 -6.28 17.15 0.43
C GLU A 18 -6.95 16.08 -0.43
N VAL A 19 -7.60 15.07 0.16
CA VAL A 19 -8.31 14.02 -0.59
C VAL A 19 -9.58 14.55 -1.27
N GLU A 20 -10.16 15.64 -0.78
CA GLU A 20 -11.34 16.28 -1.38
C GLU A 20 -10.99 16.94 -2.71
N ASP A 21 -9.82 17.59 -2.78
CA ASP A 21 -9.32 18.27 -3.98
C ASP A 21 -8.50 17.34 -4.90
N PHE A 22 -7.97 16.24 -4.36
CA PHE A 22 -7.13 15.26 -5.06
C PHE A 22 -7.68 13.83 -4.86
N PRO A 23 -8.81 13.48 -5.52
CA PRO A 23 -9.47 12.20 -5.34
C PRO A 23 -8.61 10.99 -5.75
N GLU A 24 -7.59 11.19 -6.60
CA GLU A 24 -6.62 10.16 -7.00
C GLU A 24 -5.87 9.57 -5.80
N LEU A 25 -5.72 10.34 -4.72
CA LEU A 25 -5.12 9.86 -3.48
C LEU A 25 -5.92 8.70 -2.87
N HIS A 26 -7.22 8.59 -3.11
CA HIS A 26 -8.00 7.45 -2.61
C HIS A 26 -7.54 6.10 -3.17
N GLU A 27 -6.88 6.07 -4.33
CA GLU A 27 -6.46 4.83 -4.98
C GLU A 27 -5.44 4.06 -4.13
N ILE A 28 -4.56 4.73 -3.39
CA ILE A 28 -3.65 4.01 -2.47
C ILE A 28 -4.42 3.35 -1.32
N GLY A 29 -5.41 4.05 -0.78
CA GLY A 29 -6.26 3.53 0.30
C GLY A 29 -7.06 2.30 -0.14
N ARG A 30 -7.54 2.32 -1.39
CA ARG A 30 -8.21 1.16 -2.02
C ARG A 30 -7.24 0.02 -2.26
N ALA A 31 -6.05 0.28 -2.79
CA ALA A 31 -5.05 -0.74 -3.05
C ALA A 31 -4.60 -1.47 -1.77
N VAL A 32 -4.41 -0.73 -0.66
CA VAL A 32 -4.11 -1.32 0.65
C VAL A 32 -5.25 -2.22 1.12
N PHE A 33 -6.50 -1.75 1.00
CA PHE A 33 -7.67 -2.53 1.39
C PHE A 33 -7.81 -3.82 0.56
N ASP A 34 -7.71 -3.72 -0.76
CA ASP A 34 -7.82 -4.85 -1.68
C ASP A 34 -6.74 -5.90 -1.42
N LEU A 35 -5.50 -5.47 -1.11
CA LEU A 35 -4.41 -6.37 -0.76
C LEU A 35 -4.72 -7.10 0.56
N ALA A 36 -5.03 -6.36 1.63
CA ALA A 36 -5.33 -6.94 2.93
C ALA A 36 -6.51 -7.92 2.86
N ARG A 37 -7.60 -7.53 2.18
CA ARG A 37 -8.78 -8.36 2.00
C ARG A 37 -8.48 -9.64 1.22
N ALA A 38 -7.65 -9.57 0.18
CA ALA A 38 -7.26 -10.75 -0.58
C ALA A 38 -6.44 -11.73 0.26
N LEU A 39 -5.53 -11.23 1.10
CA LEU A 39 -4.66 -12.04 1.96
C LEU A 39 -5.42 -12.68 3.12
N GLU A 40 -6.38 -11.98 3.69
CA GLU A 40 -7.26 -12.48 4.77
C GLU A 40 -7.95 -13.80 4.38
N THR A 41 -8.31 -13.97 3.10
CA THR A 41 -8.94 -15.22 2.61
C THR A 41 -8.04 -16.46 2.67
N ARG A 42 -6.76 -16.31 3.01
CA ARG A 42 -5.74 -17.37 2.99
C ARG A 42 -4.94 -17.48 4.30
N VAL A 43 -5.42 -16.91 5.40
CA VAL A 43 -4.71 -16.91 6.69
C VAL A 43 -4.37 -18.32 7.17
N ASP A 44 -5.26 -19.30 6.93
CA ASP A 44 -5.06 -20.70 7.33
C ASP A 44 -4.30 -21.54 6.30
N ASP A 45 -3.90 -20.97 5.16
CA ASP A 45 -3.15 -21.63 4.07
C ASP A 45 -1.87 -20.84 3.77
N PRO A 46 -0.78 -21.04 4.53
CA PRO A 46 0.45 -20.25 4.37
C PRO A 46 1.05 -20.29 2.94
N PRO A 47 1.11 -21.45 2.25
CA PRO A 47 1.53 -21.48 0.84
C PRO A 47 0.57 -20.69 -0.08
N GLY A 48 -0.74 -20.79 0.15
CA GLY A 48 -1.74 -20.01 -0.59
C GLY A 48 -1.66 -18.53 -0.33
N TYR A 49 -1.35 -18.12 0.91
CA TYR A 49 -1.13 -16.75 1.31
C TYR A 49 0.00 -16.11 0.52
N LEU A 50 1.17 -16.77 0.46
CA LEU A 50 2.34 -16.25 -0.26
C LEU A 50 2.11 -16.21 -1.77
N ARG A 51 1.41 -17.21 -2.34
CA ARG A 51 0.98 -17.17 -3.75
C ARG A 51 0.01 -16.01 -4.02
N MET A 52 -0.94 -15.75 -3.12
CA MET A 52 -1.88 -14.64 -3.25
C MET A 52 -1.15 -13.29 -3.15
N LEU A 53 -0.24 -13.16 -2.19
CA LEU A 53 0.61 -11.98 -2.02
C LEU A 53 1.37 -11.68 -3.31
N SER A 54 2.11 -12.65 -3.84
CA SER A 54 2.86 -12.51 -5.09
C SER A 54 1.99 -12.01 -6.25
N LYS A 55 0.77 -12.56 -6.41
CA LYS A 55 -0.18 -12.15 -7.45
C LYS A 55 -0.68 -10.71 -7.28
N LYS A 56 -0.93 -10.28 -6.03
CA LYS A 56 -1.49 -8.95 -5.74
C LYS A 56 -0.43 -7.86 -5.64
N LEU A 57 0.81 -8.22 -5.32
CA LEU A 57 1.92 -7.31 -5.09
C LEU A 57 2.25 -6.46 -6.33
N ALA A 58 2.18 -7.03 -7.53
CA ALA A 58 2.42 -6.27 -8.77
C ALA A 58 1.45 -5.09 -8.94
N LYS A 59 0.15 -5.31 -8.66
CA LYS A 59 -0.86 -4.22 -8.72
C LYS A 59 -0.67 -3.23 -7.58
N PHE A 60 -0.33 -3.71 -6.38
CA PHE A 60 -0.06 -2.85 -5.23
C PHE A 60 1.14 -1.92 -5.46
N ARG A 61 2.23 -2.43 -6.06
CA ARG A 61 3.40 -1.64 -6.45
C ARG A 61 3.03 -0.50 -7.40
N LEU A 62 2.22 -0.76 -8.42
CA LEU A 62 1.77 0.28 -9.36
C LEU A 62 0.97 1.39 -8.66
N ALA A 63 0.08 1.03 -7.73
CA ALA A 63 -0.65 2.02 -6.95
C ALA A 63 0.28 2.86 -6.05
N VAL A 64 1.32 2.24 -5.49
CA VAL A 64 2.35 2.94 -4.70
C VAL A 64 3.16 3.90 -5.55
N GLU A 65 3.52 3.51 -6.77
CA GLU A 65 4.24 4.37 -7.72
C GLU A 65 3.40 5.56 -8.16
N GLN A 66 2.11 5.33 -8.41
CA GLN A 66 1.16 6.40 -8.73
C GLN A 66 1.00 7.36 -7.54
N PHE A 67 0.79 6.83 -6.33
CA PHE A 67 0.70 7.63 -5.11
C PHE A 67 1.97 8.47 -4.86
N ALA A 68 3.15 7.91 -5.13
CA ALA A 68 4.41 8.65 -5.02
C ALA A 68 4.52 9.82 -6.00
N THR A 69 3.80 9.73 -7.13
CA THR A 69 3.74 10.78 -8.15
C THR A 69 2.69 11.84 -7.80
N ASP A 70 1.57 11.44 -7.19
CA ASP A 70 0.45 12.34 -6.93
C ASP A 70 0.52 13.03 -5.57
N ALA A 71 1.04 12.38 -4.54
CA ALA A 71 1.16 12.95 -3.20
C ALA A 71 1.89 14.32 -3.17
N PRO A 72 3.01 14.53 -3.89
CA PRO A 72 3.68 15.84 -3.92
C PRO A 72 2.90 16.92 -4.68
N LYS A 73 1.99 16.53 -5.59
CA LYS A 73 1.10 17.47 -6.29
C LYS A 73 -0.05 17.92 -5.39
N ALA A 74 -0.51 17.00 -4.53
CA ALA A 74 -1.58 17.27 -3.59
C ALA A 74 -1.12 18.11 -2.39
N SER A 75 0.09 17.86 -1.88
CA SER A 75 0.60 18.57 -0.71
C SER A 75 2.12 18.54 -0.60
N SER A 76 2.71 19.64 -0.12
CA SER A 76 4.12 19.72 0.25
C SER A 76 4.37 19.38 1.72
N HIS A 77 3.33 19.02 2.49
CA HIS A 77 3.47 18.65 3.90
C HIS A 77 4.34 17.41 4.07
N THR A 78 5.22 17.43 5.07
CA THR A 78 6.13 16.33 5.39
C THR A 78 5.40 15.00 5.61
N ASN A 79 4.15 15.03 6.10
CA ASN A 79 3.34 13.82 6.29
C ASN A 79 3.12 13.05 4.98
N PHE A 80 2.92 13.73 3.85
CA PHE A 80 2.78 13.06 2.54
C PHE A 80 4.08 12.45 2.07
N ALA A 81 5.20 13.15 2.24
CA ALA A 81 6.53 12.60 1.95
C ALA A 81 6.82 11.35 2.79
N MET A 82 6.50 11.39 4.09
CA MET A 82 6.65 10.25 5.00
C MET A 82 5.71 9.10 4.64
N ALA A 83 4.47 9.38 4.23
CA ALA A 83 3.53 8.37 3.76
C ALA A 83 4.05 7.65 2.52
N VAL A 84 4.61 8.38 1.55
CA VAL A 84 5.25 7.80 0.35
C VAL A 84 6.44 6.92 0.72
N ILE A 85 7.32 7.40 1.60
CA ILE A 85 8.48 6.62 2.06
C ILE A 85 8.01 5.33 2.76
N SER A 86 7.04 5.44 3.67
CA SER A 86 6.50 4.32 4.43
C SER A 86 5.88 3.25 3.52
N ILE A 87 5.05 3.66 2.55
CA ILE A 87 4.36 2.71 1.69
C ILE A 87 5.30 2.06 0.65
N LYS A 88 6.33 2.78 0.19
CA LYS A 88 7.41 2.20 -0.62
C LYS A 88 8.20 1.15 0.17
N GLY A 89 8.55 1.45 1.42
CA GLY A 89 9.20 0.48 2.31
C GLY A 89 8.35 -0.80 2.47
N CYS A 90 7.02 -0.65 2.53
CA CYS A 90 6.12 -1.80 2.57
C CYS A 90 6.23 -2.68 1.32
N VAL A 91 6.31 -2.08 0.12
CA VAL A 91 6.49 -2.84 -1.13
C VAL A 91 7.80 -3.63 -1.08
N THR A 92 8.91 -2.97 -0.74
CA THR A 92 10.24 -3.60 -0.67
C THR A 92 10.25 -4.79 0.29
N GLU A 93 9.67 -4.64 1.49
CA GLU A 93 9.58 -5.73 2.46
C GLU A 93 8.72 -6.90 1.94
N LEU A 94 7.57 -6.61 1.33
CA LEU A 94 6.70 -7.65 0.77
C LEU A 94 7.36 -8.38 -0.40
N GLU A 95 8.11 -7.67 -1.24
CA GLU A 95 8.89 -8.27 -2.33
C GLU A 95 9.98 -9.20 -1.79
N ALA A 96 10.69 -8.79 -0.73
CA ALA A 96 11.68 -9.63 -0.06
C ALA A 96 11.05 -10.90 0.53
N ILE A 97 9.89 -10.80 1.17
CA ILE A 97 9.15 -11.95 1.71
C ILE A 97 8.76 -12.92 0.58
N VAL A 98 8.21 -12.40 -0.52
CA VAL A 98 7.83 -13.24 -1.67
C VAL A 98 9.06 -13.89 -2.30
N ALA A 99 10.18 -13.17 -2.43
CA ALA A 99 11.41 -13.72 -2.97
C ALA A 99 12.00 -14.83 -2.09
N ALA A 100 11.98 -14.66 -0.76
CA ALA A 100 12.46 -15.66 0.20
C ALA A 100 11.56 -16.91 0.29
N SER A 101 10.32 -16.83 -0.23
CA SER A 101 9.36 -17.94 -0.24
C SER A 101 9.40 -18.82 -1.49
N ARG A 102 10.29 -18.50 -2.45
CA ARG A 102 10.53 -19.28 -3.67
C ARG A 102 11.63 -20.31 -3.43
#